data_AF-Q19035-F1
#
_entry.id   AF-Q19035-F1
#
_cell.length_a   1.000
_cell.length_b   1.000
_cell.length_c   1.000
_cell.angle_alpha   90.00
_cell.angle_beta   90.00
_cell.angle_gamma   90.00
#
_symmetry.space_group_name_H-M   'P 1'
#
loop_
_entity.id
_entity.type
_entity.pdbx_description
1 polymer ?
#
loop_
_entity_poly.entity_id
_entity_poly.type
_entity_poly.pdbx_seq_one_letter_code
_entity_poly.pdbx_strand_id
1 'polypeptide(L)'
;MLHCLDEFGNLKLKAIIDWQGVSTLPPGLDLSRLLMGCLSAHERRERGLEMLKLYHETFNQVLGKELFSFQELQDSYNLYYPMMAMALLPLVSSLAENSQVSEVEKAQIRFKTETKLVAMMEDLIEVHEYNLKHFPEILKG
;
A
#
# COMPACT_ATOMS: atom_id res chain seq x y z
N MET A 1 10.00 -5.49 7.87
CA MET A 1 10.31 -4.49 8.92
C MET A 1 10.42 -5.21 10.26
N LEU A 2 11.52 -5.01 10.98
CA LEU A 2 11.73 -5.50 12.34
C LEU A 2 11.38 -4.41 13.34
N HIS A 3 10.59 -4.75 14.35
CA HIS A 3 10.23 -3.87 15.45
C HIS A 3 10.77 -4.42 16.78
N CYS A 4 11.04 -3.54 17.73
CA CYS A 4 11.26 -3.89 19.14
C CYS A 4 10.33 -3.04 20.03
N LEU A 5 10.23 -3.39 21.31
CA LEU A 5 9.56 -2.53 22.27
C LEU A 5 10.54 -1.49 22.81
N ASP A 6 10.08 -0.26 23.00
CA ASP A 6 10.78 0.73 23.80
C ASP A 6 10.59 0.47 25.31
N GLU A 7 11.20 1.31 26.15
CA GLU A 7 11.10 1.20 27.61
C GLU A 7 9.69 1.39 28.17
N PHE A 8 8.77 1.94 27.37
CA PHE A 8 7.36 2.16 27.71
C PHE A 8 6.44 1.10 27.10
N GLY A 9 6.99 0.13 26.35
CA GLY A 9 6.21 -0.92 25.69
C GLY A 9 5.61 -0.51 24.33
N ASN A 10 6.04 0.60 23.73
CA ASN A 10 5.60 0.99 22.38
C ASN A 10 6.45 0.31 21.31
N LEU A 11 5.85 0.02 20.15
CA LEU A 11 6.55 -0.48 18.98
C LEU A 11 7.50 0.59 18.42
N LYS A 12 8.79 0.27 18.39
CA LYS A 12 9.85 1.05 17.75
C LYS A 12 10.40 0.31 16.54
N LEU A 13 10.45 0.97 15.39
CA LEU A 13 11.11 0.42 14.19
C LEU A 13 12.60 0.21 14.50
N LYS A 14 13.06 -1.03 14.39
CA LYS A 14 14.47 -1.42 14.62
C LYS A 14 15.26 -1.46 13.32
N ALA A 15 14.69 -2.04 12.28
CA ALA A 15 15.32 -2.14 10.97
C ALA A 15 14.31 -2.36 9.85
N ILE A 16 14.62 -1.81 8.68
CA ILE A 16 14.05 -2.25 7.41
C ILE A 16 15.03 -3.28 6.82
N ILE A 17 14.51 -4.45 6.47
CA ILE A 17 15.28 -5.60 5.98
C ILE A 17 14.67 -6.08 4.66
N ASP A 18 15.22 -7.15 4.07
CA ASP A 18 14.74 -7.76 2.83
C ASP A 18 14.79 -6.82 1.62
N TRP A 19 15.96 -6.18 1.44
CA TRP A 19 16.24 -5.21 0.37
C TRP A 19 16.41 -5.83 -1.03
N GLN A 20 16.23 -7.15 -1.22
CA GLN A 20 16.40 -7.80 -2.52
C GLN A 20 15.42 -7.33 -3.60
N GLY A 21 14.33 -6.66 -3.22
CA GLY A 21 13.36 -6.07 -4.14
C GLY A 21 13.56 -4.57 -4.40
N VAL A 22 14.60 -3.95 -3.82
CA VAL A 22 14.81 -2.51 -3.97
C VAL A 22 15.14 -2.16 -5.41
N SER A 23 14.54 -1.08 -5.92
CA SER A 23 14.79 -0.59 -7.28
C SER A 23 14.58 0.92 -7.35
N THR A 24 15.15 1.55 -8.37
CA THR A 24 14.95 2.97 -8.66
C THR A 24 13.64 3.16 -9.43
N LEU A 25 12.53 3.19 -8.70
CA LEU A 25 11.19 3.39 -9.24
C LEU A 25 10.51 4.58 -8.54
N PRO A 26 9.43 5.12 -9.13
CA PRO A 26 8.68 6.20 -8.50
C PRO A 26 8.11 5.79 -7.14
N PRO A 27 8.10 6.70 -6.14
CA PRO A 27 7.66 6.39 -4.78
C PRO A 27 6.20 5.97 -4.66
N GLY A 28 5.36 6.31 -5.65
CA GLY A 28 3.98 5.85 -5.72
C GLY A 28 3.84 4.33 -5.75
N LEU A 29 4.83 3.59 -6.26
CA LEU A 29 4.84 2.13 -6.23
C LEU A 29 4.97 1.60 -4.80
N ASP A 30 5.92 2.12 -4.03
CA ASP A 30 6.12 1.70 -2.64
C ASP A 30 4.91 2.07 -1.78
N LEU A 31 4.37 3.28 -1.98
CA LEU A 31 3.19 3.75 -1.24
C LEU A 31 1.92 2.99 -1.59
N SER A 32 1.71 2.63 -2.87
CA SER A 32 0.57 1.78 -3.26
C SER A 32 0.65 0.41 -2.60
N ARG A 33 1.83 -0.22 -2.57
CA ARG A 33 2.04 -1.48 -1.86
C ARG A 33 1.84 -1.34 -0.34
N LEU A 34 2.44 -0.32 0.27
CA LEU A 34 2.42 -0.12 1.72
C LEU A 34 1.00 0.17 2.23
N LEU A 35 0.30 1.13 1.64
CA LEU A 35 -1.03 1.53 2.10
C LEU A 35 -2.04 0.39 1.87
N MET A 36 -1.99 -0.28 0.72
CA MET A 36 -2.86 -1.43 0.42
C MET A 36 -2.60 -2.63 1.35
N GLY A 37 -1.33 -2.91 1.64
CA GLY A 37 -0.91 -4.01 2.50
C GLY A 37 -1.24 -3.78 3.98
N CYS A 38 -1.02 -2.56 4.48
CA CYS A 38 -1.02 -2.28 5.92
C CYS A 38 -2.32 -1.66 6.45
N LEU A 39 -2.98 -0.80 5.67
CA LEU A 39 -4.18 -0.11 6.14
C LEU A 39 -5.45 -0.92 5.89
N SER A 40 -6.46 -0.71 6.74
CA SER A 40 -7.84 -1.10 6.45
C SER A 40 -8.41 -0.27 5.29
N ALA A 41 -9.51 -0.73 4.71
CA ALA A 41 -10.22 0.00 3.66
C ALA A 41 -10.62 1.42 4.12
N HIS A 42 -11.16 1.52 5.33
CA HIS A 42 -11.56 2.80 5.93
C HIS A 42 -10.35 3.75 6.07
N GLU A 43 -9.25 3.28 6.64
CA GLU A 43 -8.05 4.11 6.80
C GLU A 43 -7.45 4.56 5.47
N ARG A 44 -7.44 3.69 4.44
CA ARG A 44 -6.98 4.10 3.10
C ARG A 44 -7.85 5.20 2.50
N ARG A 45 -9.17 5.04 2.57
CA ARG A 45 -10.12 5.98 1.93
C ARG A 45 -10.16 7.32 2.65
N GLU A 46 -10.15 7.32 3.98
CA GLU A 46 -10.24 8.54 4.79
C GLU A 46 -8.88 9.25 4.94
N ARG A 47 -7.78 8.49 5.03
CA ARG A 47 -6.46 9.04 5.42
C ARG A 47 -5.36 8.75 4.40
N GLY A 48 -5.64 8.09 3.29
CA GLY A 48 -4.64 7.77 2.28
C GLY A 48 -3.92 9.02 1.76
N LEU A 49 -4.67 10.08 1.46
CA LEU A 49 -4.11 11.35 1.00
C LEU A 49 -3.23 12.03 2.06
N GLU A 50 -3.63 11.97 3.33
CA GLU A 50 -2.83 12.45 4.46
C GLU A 50 -1.50 11.70 4.56
N MET A 51 -1.51 10.38 4.36
CA MET A 51 -0.29 9.56 4.38
C MET A 51 0.64 9.87 3.20
N LEU A 52 0.09 10.08 2.00
CA LEU A 52 0.88 10.53 0.84
C LEU A 52 1.51 11.89 1.11
N LYS A 53 0.76 12.81 1.73
CA LYS A 53 1.24 14.15 2.05
C LYS A 53 2.34 14.11 3.11
N LEU A 54 2.17 13.31 4.15
CA LEU A 54 3.19 13.08 5.17
C LEU A 54 4.48 12.53 4.55
N TYR A 55 4.38 11.59 3.60
CA TYR A 55 5.54 11.09 2.87
C TYR A 55 6.23 12.20 2.07
N HIS A 56 5.48 12.98 1.28
CA HIS A 56 6.01 14.07 0.46
C HIS A 56 6.74 15.12 1.31
N GLU A 57 6.11 15.57 2.39
CA GLU A 57 6.68 16.57 3.30
C GLU A 57 7.95 16.03 3.98
N THR A 58 7.92 14.79 4.48
CA THR A 58 9.08 14.15 5.11
C THR A 58 10.21 13.97 4.11
N PHE A 59 9.92 13.52 2.89
CA PHE A 59 10.92 13.33 1.83
C PHE A 59 11.63 14.64 1.51
N ASN A 60 10.86 15.72 1.31
CA ASN A 60 11.40 17.04 1.02
C ASN A 60 12.22 17.60 2.18
N GLN A 61 11.76 17.40 3.42
CA GLN A 61 12.50 17.82 4.61
C GLN A 61 13.85 17.10 4.74
N VAL A 62 13.87 15.78 4.55
CA VAL A 62 15.09 14.97 4.68
C VAL A 62 16.08 15.27 3.55
N LEU A 63 15.58 15.45 2.32
CA LEU A 63 16.43 15.74 1.17
C LEU A 63 16.87 17.21 1.09
N GLY A 64 16.09 18.12 1.69
CA GLY A 64 16.33 19.57 1.65
C GLY A 64 15.91 20.25 0.34
N LYS A 65 15.19 19.54 -0.55
CA LYS A 65 14.62 20.08 -1.79
C LYS A 65 13.43 19.24 -2.27
N GLU A 66 12.55 19.86 -3.05
CA GLU A 66 11.47 19.17 -3.76
C GLU A 66 11.99 18.55 -5.06
N LEU A 67 11.81 17.24 -5.24
CA LEU A 67 12.14 16.53 -6.49
C LEU A 67 10.91 16.25 -7.36
N PHE A 68 9.74 16.19 -6.74
CA PHE A 68 8.45 15.97 -7.36
C PHE A 68 7.39 16.70 -6.54
N SER A 69 6.38 17.21 -7.21
CA SER A 69 5.21 17.81 -6.57
C SER A 69 4.36 16.76 -5.86
N PHE A 70 3.52 17.20 -4.94
CA PHE A 70 2.54 16.31 -4.30
C PHE A 70 1.59 15.67 -5.31
N GLN A 71 1.23 16.39 -6.39
CA GLN A 71 0.39 15.85 -7.46
C GLN A 71 1.10 14.71 -8.20
N GLU A 72 2.38 14.87 -8.56
CA GLU A 72 3.16 13.80 -9.22
C GLU A 72 3.28 12.55 -8.34
N LEU A 73 3.37 12.71 -7.01
CA LEU A 73 3.32 11.59 -6.08
C LEU A 73 1.97 10.87 -6.11
N GLN A 74 0.87 11.63 -6.07
CA GLN A 74 -0.48 11.09 -6.10
C GLN A 74 -0.77 10.39 -7.43
N ASP A 75 -0.37 10.99 -8.54
CA ASP A 75 -0.50 10.40 -9.87
C ASP A 75 0.30 9.11 -9.94
N SER A 76 1.55 9.11 -9.47
CA SER A 76 2.36 7.90 -9.41
C SER A 76 1.71 6.80 -8.55
N TYR A 77 1.17 7.14 -7.38
CA TYR A 77 0.45 6.20 -6.52
C TYR A 77 -0.75 5.59 -7.25
N ASN A 78 -1.58 6.42 -7.88
CA ASN A 78 -2.75 5.97 -8.62
C ASN A 78 -2.37 5.09 -9.81
N LEU A 79 -1.33 5.46 -10.57
CA LEU A 79 -0.88 4.69 -11.73
C LEU A 79 -0.36 3.30 -11.34
N TYR A 80 0.32 3.15 -10.20
CA TYR A 80 0.82 1.86 -9.73
C TYR A 80 -0.18 1.05 -8.89
N TYR A 81 -1.25 1.67 -8.38
CA TYR A 81 -2.24 0.98 -7.55
C TYR A 81 -2.82 -0.27 -8.23
N PRO A 82 -3.23 -0.24 -9.52
CA PRO A 82 -3.75 -1.44 -10.17
C PRO A 82 -2.75 -2.58 -10.24
N MET A 83 -1.50 -2.28 -10.58
CA MET A 83 -0.42 -3.26 -10.63
C MET A 83 -0.19 -3.89 -9.24
N MET A 84 -0.16 -3.07 -8.19
CA MET A 84 0.01 -3.57 -6.82
C MET A 84 -1.19 -4.38 -6.33
N ALA A 85 -2.41 -4.01 -6.73
CA ALA A 85 -3.62 -4.79 -6.41
C ALA A 85 -3.55 -6.19 -7.04
N MET A 86 -3.19 -6.29 -8.32
CA MET A 86 -3.02 -7.57 -8.99
C MET A 86 -1.95 -8.46 -8.35
N ALA A 87 -0.87 -7.86 -7.82
CA ALA A 87 0.17 -8.60 -7.11
C ALA A 87 -0.25 -9.02 -5.69
N LEU A 88 -0.96 -8.16 -4.95
CA LEU A 88 -1.28 -8.38 -3.54
C LEU A 88 -2.54 -9.22 -3.32
N LEU A 89 -3.55 -9.14 -4.19
CA LEU A 89 -4.79 -9.91 -4.03
C LEU A 89 -4.52 -11.43 -3.90
N PRO A 90 -3.74 -12.09 -4.78
CA PRO A 90 -3.42 -13.51 -4.64
C PRO A 90 -2.59 -13.81 -3.39
N LEU A 91 -1.67 -12.92 -3.04
CA LEU A 91 -0.78 -13.09 -1.89
C LEU A 91 -1.58 -13.07 -0.58
N VAL A 92 -2.48 -12.11 -0.42
CA VAL A 92 -3.34 -11.98 0.78
C VAL A 92 -4.26 -13.19 0.92
N SER A 93 -4.86 -13.66 -0.20
CA SER A 93 -5.67 -14.88 -0.19
C SER A 93 -4.85 -16.11 0.21
N SER A 94 -3.63 -16.26 -0.33
CA SER A 94 -2.76 -17.40 -0.05
C SER A 94 -2.26 -17.44 1.40
N LEU A 95 -1.91 -16.29 1.97
CA LEU A 95 -1.46 -16.20 3.37
C LEU A 95 -2.56 -16.62 4.35
N ALA A 96 -3.81 -16.27 4.06
CA ALA A 96 -4.96 -16.70 4.86
C ALA A 96 -5.18 -18.22 4.80
N GLU A 97 -5.02 -18.83 3.62
CA GLU A 97 -5.22 -20.27 3.46
C GLU A 97 -4.10 -21.13 4.05
N ASN A 98 -2.87 -20.62 4.05
CA ASN A 98 -1.70 -21.35 4.54
C ASN A 98 -1.36 -21.09 6.02
N SER A 99 -2.15 -20.26 6.71
CA SER A 99 -1.93 -19.97 8.14
C SER A 99 -2.11 -21.22 8.99
N GLN A 100 -1.14 -21.50 9.87
CA GLN A 100 -1.12 -22.63 10.80
C GLN A 100 -1.88 -22.30 12.10
N VAL A 101 -3.13 -21.84 11.98
CA VAL A 101 -4.00 -21.49 13.11
C VAL A 101 -5.12 -22.53 13.27
N SER A 102 -5.87 -22.46 14.37
CA SER A 102 -7.04 -23.31 14.54
C SER A 102 -8.09 -23.07 13.44
N GLU A 103 -8.93 -24.05 13.13
CA GLU A 103 -10.00 -23.88 12.11
C GLU A 103 -10.97 -22.74 12.44
N VAL A 104 -11.23 -22.50 13.73
CA VAL A 104 -12.06 -21.38 14.20
C VAL A 104 -11.40 -20.04 13.90
N GLU A 105 -10.11 -19.89 14.20
CA GLU A 105 -9.35 -18.69 13.86
C GLU A 105 -9.22 -18.53 12.34
N LYS A 106 -9.02 -19.63 11.61
CA LYS A 106 -8.92 -19.62 10.15
C LYS A 106 -10.20 -19.12 9.51
N ALA A 107 -11.38 -19.50 10.02
CA ALA A 107 -12.65 -18.97 9.56
C ALA A 107 -12.77 -17.44 9.77
N GLN A 108 -12.29 -16.92 10.92
CA GLN A 108 -12.26 -15.48 11.17
C GLN A 108 -11.28 -14.75 10.26
N ILE A 109 -10.11 -15.34 10.00
CA ILE A 109 -9.11 -14.81 9.06
C ILE A 109 -9.71 -14.76 7.66
N ARG A 110 -10.36 -15.83 7.20
CA ARG A 110 -11.03 -15.88 5.89
C ARG A 110 -12.04 -14.75 5.73
N PHE A 111 -12.93 -14.56 6.70
CA PHE A 111 -13.93 -13.49 6.64
C PHE A 111 -13.30 -12.08 6.56
N LYS A 112 -12.26 -11.83 7.38
CA LYS A 112 -11.51 -10.55 7.33
C LYS A 112 -10.77 -10.38 6.00
N THR A 113 -10.18 -11.45 5.49
CA THR A 113 -9.49 -11.48 4.20
C THR A 113 -10.45 -11.21 3.06
N GLU A 114 -11.60 -11.87 2.99
CA GLU A 114 -12.64 -11.61 1.98
C GLU A 114 -13.07 -10.14 1.98
N THR A 115 -13.36 -9.59 3.17
CA THR A 115 -13.72 -8.16 3.30
C THR A 115 -12.60 -7.25 2.76
N LYS A 116 -11.34 -7.57 3.07
CA LYS A 116 -10.19 -6.81 2.58
C LYS A 116 -10.01 -6.94 1.06
N LEU A 117 -10.19 -8.13 0.49
CA LEU A 117 -10.10 -8.39 -0.94
C LEU A 117 -11.19 -7.64 -1.71
N VAL A 118 -12.44 -7.67 -1.24
CA VAL A 118 -13.55 -6.90 -1.83
C VAL A 118 -13.21 -5.41 -1.85
N ALA A 119 -12.79 -4.85 -0.72
CA ALA A 119 -12.43 -3.43 -0.67
C ALA A 119 -11.22 -3.09 -1.56
N MET A 120 -10.21 -3.97 -1.66
CA MET A 120 -9.09 -3.78 -2.58
C MET A 120 -9.54 -3.78 -4.05
N MET A 121 -10.51 -4.63 -4.43
CA MET A 121 -11.08 -4.65 -5.78
C MET A 121 -11.93 -3.42 -6.07
N GLU A 122 -12.73 -2.95 -5.12
CA GLU A 122 -13.48 -1.68 -5.24
C GLU A 122 -12.52 -0.51 -5.48
N ASP A 123 -11.49 -0.38 -4.63
CA ASP A 123 -10.48 0.68 -4.76
C ASP A 123 -9.73 0.57 -6.10
N LEU A 124 -9.43 -0.65 -6.55
CA LEU A 124 -8.79 -0.91 -7.84
C LEU A 124 -9.65 -0.39 -9.01
N ILE A 125 -10.96 -0.67 -8.99
CA ILE A 125 -11.87 -0.23 -10.05
C ILE A 125 -11.92 1.30 -10.08
N GLU A 126 -12.13 1.94 -8.93
CA GLU A 126 -12.21 3.40 -8.82
C GLU A 126 -10.91 4.08 -9.32
N VAL A 127 -9.75 3.60 -8.87
CA VAL A 127 -8.46 4.16 -9.28
C VAL A 127 -8.18 3.87 -10.76
N HIS A 128 -8.56 2.69 -11.26
CA HIS A 128 -8.40 2.37 -12.68
C HIS A 128 -9.26 3.28 -13.57
N GLU A 129 -10.52 3.51 -13.22
CA GLU A 129 -11.40 4.44 -13.93
C GLU A 129 -10.86 5.88 -13.89
N TYR A 130 -10.35 6.33 -12.74
CA TYR A 130 -9.66 7.60 -12.63
C TYR A 130 -8.47 7.68 -13.59
N ASN A 131 -7.63 6.64 -13.64
CA ASN A 131 -6.46 6.60 -14.52
C ASN A 131 -6.85 6.64 -16.00
N LEU A 132 -7.89 5.92 -16.42
CA LEU A 132 -8.36 5.96 -17.82
C LEU A 132 -8.83 7.35 -18.23
N LYS A 133 -9.41 8.11 -17.30
CA LYS A 133 -9.88 9.47 -17.55
C LYS A 133 -8.73 10.49 -17.64
N HIS A 134 -7.71 10.37 -16.80
CA HIS A 134 -6.64 11.37 -16.67
C HIS A 134 -5.36 11.00 -17.44
N PHE A 135 -5.14 9.73 -17.71
CA PHE A 135 -3.97 9.18 -18.41
C PHE A 135 -4.40 8.20 -19.52
N PRO A 136 -5.20 8.62 -20.51
CA PRO A 136 -5.76 7.73 -21.54
C PRO A 136 -4.70 7.02 -22.39
N GLU A 137 -3.49 7.56 -22.44
CA GLU A 137 -2.36 6.98 -23.17
C GLU A 137 -1.76 5.76 -22.47
N ILE A 138 -2.07 5.50 -21.19
CA ILE A 138 -1.43 4.40 -20.43
C ILE A 138 -1.77 3.00 -20.97
N LEU A 139 -2.91 2.86 -21.66
CA LEU A 139 -3.30 1.60 -22.31
C LEU A 139 -2.86 1.52 -23.78
N LYS A 140 -2.23 2.55 -24.33
CA LYS A 140 -1.70 2.53 -25.70
C LYS A 140 -0.28 2.00 -25.70
N GLY A 141 -0.15 0.71 -25.36
CA GLY A 141 1.05 -0.08 -25.59
C GLY A 141 1.13 -0.59 -27.02
#